data_AF-A0A1V5P3F9-F1
#
_entry.id   AF-A0A1V5P3F9-F1
#
_cell.length_a   1.000
_cell.length_b   1.000
_cell.length_c   1.000
_cell.angle_alpha   90.00
_cell.angle_beta   90.00
_cell.angle_gamma   90.00
#
_symmetry.space_group_name_H-M   'P 1'
#
loop_
_entity.id
_entity.type
_entity.pdbx_description
1 polymer ?
#
loop_
_entity_poly.entity_id
_entity_poly.type
_entity_poly.pdbx_seq_one_letter_code
_entity_poly.pdbx_strand_id
1 'polypeptide(L)'
;MRRKMGWMAIVMLLLNLLTGCDSFWPASETPTSTLAPTPTETPTSTPASTPTVTPTIEPILTETVEAAAETPETPEATGEPGKAFVVAQHQGEGLLAMAALTLVQLTPGRQYLVEVTSNAGAVAFTGSYSNGAVDANGLPLLDTQLLSNTTPARWTIQPPVAAPTSWTYSISVQTTGGHIQVTIWDVTDVA
;
A
#
# COMPACT_ATOMS: atom_id res chain seq x y z
N MET A 1 50.40 -18.22 -9.27
CA MET A 1 49.75 -17.93 -10.57
C MET A 1 48.39 -17.19 -10.43
N ARG A 2 48.26 -16.15 -9.59
CA ARG A 2 46.99 -15.40 -9.42
C ARG A 2 47.06 -13.89 -9.72
N ARG A 3 48.22 -13.37 -10.11
CA ARG A 3 48.42 -11.93 -10.40
C ARG A 3 48.11 -11.49 -11.84
N LYS A 4 47.90 -12.42 -12.78
CA LYS A 4 47.71 -12.08 -14.21
C LYS A 4 46.25 -11.78 -14.61
N MET A 5 45.27 -12.15 -13.78
CA MET A 5 43.85 -12.06 -14.16
C MET A 5 43.24 -10.67 -13.93
N GLY A 6 43.71 -9.92 -12.93
CA GLY A 6 43.22 -8.55 -12.66
C GLY A 6 43.67 -7.51 -13.69
N TRP A 7 44.79 -7.76 -14.37
CA TRP A 7 45.33 -6.79 -15.33
C TRP A 7 44.56 -6.78 -16.65
N MET A 8 44.03 -7.92 -17.10
CA MET A 8 43.22 -7.97 -18.32
C MET A 8 41.85 -7.29 -18.17
N ALA A 9 41.26 -7.30 -16.97
CA ALA A 9 39.98 -6.62 -16.73
C ALA A 9 40.10 -5.09 -16.84
N ILE A 10 41.22 -4.52 -16.38
CA ILE A 10 41.50 -3.08 -16.47
C ILE A 10 41.79 -2.66 -17.92
N VAL A 11 42.51 -3.48 -18.69
CA VAL A 11 42.78 -3.21 -20.11
C VAL A 11 41.50 -3.24 -20.95
N MET A 12 40.57 -4.17 -20.68
CA MET A 12 39.26 -4.22 -21.35
C MET A 12 38.34 -3.03 -21.01
N LEU A 13 38.41 -2.52 -19.77
CA LEU A 13 37.64 -1.35 -19.37
C LEU A 13 38.15 -0.06 -20.04
N LEU A 14 39.48 0.11 -20.14
CA LEU A 14 40.09 1.29 -20.78
C LEU A 14 39.89 1.31 -22.30
N LEU A 15 39.76 0.15 -22.96
CA LEU A 15 39.55 0.08 -24.40
C LEU A 15 38.15 0.56 -24.83
N ASN A 16 37.14 0.42 -23.97
CA ASN A 16 35.76 0.85 -24.29
C ASN A 16 35.51 2.36 -24.10
N LEU A 17 36.39 3.07 -23.37
CA LEU A 17 36.25 4.53 -23.20
C LEU A 17 36.89 5.34 -24.34
N LEU A 18 37.68 4.73 -25.22
CA LEU A 18 38.39 5.45 -26.29
C LEU A 18 37.70 5.44 -27.66
N THR A 19 36.60 4.71 -27.84
CA THR A 19 35.88 4.57 -29.13
C THR A 19 34.64 5.47 -29.24
N GLY A 20 34.63 6.61 -28.54
CA GLY A 20 33.49 7.53 -28.46
C GLY A 20 33.77 8.96 -28.95
N CYS A 21 34.60 9.15 -29.98
CA CYS A 21 34.76 10.45 -30.64
C CYS A 21 34.94 10.23 -32.13
N ASP A 22 33.87 10.41 -32.91
CA ASP A 22 33.92 10.87 -34.31
C ASP A 22 32.49 11.27 -34.73
N SER A 23 32.18 12.56 -34.78
CA SER A 23 32.39 13.43 -35.96
C SER A 23 31.09 13.61 -36.74
N PHE A 24 30.28 14.60 -36.34
CA PHE A 24 29.29 15.18 -37.25
C PHE A 24 28.91 16.61 -36.85
N TRP A 25 29.81 17.57 -37.14
CA TRP A 25 29.44 18.99 -37.18
C TRP A 25 29.40 19.45 -38.63
N PRO A 26 28.21 19.66 -39.22
CA PRO A 26 28.09 20.37 -40.48
C PRO A 26 28.33 21.88 -40.27
N ALA A 27 28.87 22.51 -41.31
CA ALA A 27 29.18 23.93 -41.35
C ALA A 27 27.95 24.80 -41.04
N SER A 28 28.18 25.85 -40.26
CA SER A 28 27.20 26.84 -39.85
C SER A 28 26.78 27.70 -41.05
N GLU A 29 25.60 27.45 -41.61
CA GLU A 29 24.96 28.41 -42.52
C GLU A 29 24.34 29.55 -41.72
N THR A 30 24.64 30.79 -42.12
CA THR A 30 24.08 32.01 -41.52
C THR A 30 22.56 32.04 -41.77
N PRO A 31 21.70 31.99 -40.74
CA PRO A 31 20.27 32.01 -40.95
C PRO A 31 19.85 33.40 -41.44
N THR A 32 19.19 33.43 -42.60
CA THR A 32 18.40 34.59 -43.04
C THR A 32 17.22 34.70 -42.08
N SER A 33 17.15 35.79 -41.30
CA SER A 33 16.09 36.03 -40.34
C SER A 33 14.77 36.30 -41.07
N THR A 34 13.97 35.26 -41.27
CA THR A 34 12.57 35.39 -41.67
C THR A 34 11.79 35.91 -40.47
N LEU A 35 11.11 37.05 -40.65
CA LEU A 35 10.25 37.64 -39.61
C LEU A 35 9.23 36.61 -39.14
N ALA A 36 9.28 36.27 -37.85
CA ALA A 36 8.39 35.32 -37.22
C ALA A 36 6.94 35.82 -37.31
N PRO A 37 5.96 34.95 -37.61
CA PRO A 37 4.56 35.34 -37.63
C PRO A 37 4.14 35.79 -36.23
N THR A 38 3.44 36.92 -36.15
CA THR A 38 2.82 37.41 -34.92
C THR A 38 1.93 36.30 -34.32
N PRO A 39 2.14 35.90 -33.06
CA PRO A 39 1.30 34.88 -32.43
C PRO A 39 -0.13 35.40 -32.36
N THR A 40 -1.05 34.66 -32.99
CA THR A 40 -2.48 34.89 -32.82
C THR A 40 -2.87 34.30 -31.48
N GLU A 41 -3.29 35.15 -30.54
CA GLU A 41 -3.74 34.68 -29.23
C GLU A 41 -4.95 33.76 -29.42
N THR A 42 -4.78 32.51 -29.02
CA THR A 42 -5.87 31.54 -28.96
C THR A 42 -6.67 31.84 -27.68
N PRO A 43 -8.00 32.03 -27.74
CA PRO A 43 -8.79 32.28 -26.55
C PRO A 43 -8.70 31.09 -25.61
N THR A 44 -8.06 31.29 -24.45
CA THR A 44 -8.01 30.31 -23.37
C THR A 44 -9.42 30.12 -22.83
N SER A 45 -9.99 28.94 -23.06
CA SER A 45 -11.26 28.54 -22.44
C SER A 45 -11.04 28.38 -20.94
N THR A 46 -11.61 29.27 -20.14
CA THR A 46 -11.68 29.12 -18.68
C THR A 46 -12.47 27.85 -18.35
N PRO A 47 -11.88 26.85 -17.68
CA PRO A 47 -12.60 25.65 -17.30
C PRO A 47 -13.73 26.02 -16.34
N ALA A 48 -14.94 25.53 -16.65
CA ALA A 48 -16.10 25.71 -15.79
C ALA A 48 -15.84 25.01 -14.44
N SER A 49 -16.12 25.72 -13.34
CA SER A 49 -16.00 25.18 -11.99
C SER A 49 -16.84 23.91 -11.86
N THR A 50 -16.18 22.78 -11.63
CA THR A 50 -16.85 21.52 -11.34
C THR A 50 -17.49 21.63 -9.95
N PRO A 51 -18.78 21.30 -9.78
CA PRO A 51 -19.42 21.36 -8.48
C PRO A 51 -18.75 20.36 -7.53
N THR A 52 -18.22 20.86 -6.43
CA THR A 52 -17.72 20.03 -5.33
C THR A 52 -18.91 19.35 -4.66
N VAL A 53 -19.10 18.06 -4.93
CA VAL A 53 -20.03 17.23 -4.15
C VAL A 53 -19.35 16.92 -2.83
N THR A 54 -19.83 17.53 -1.75
CA THR A 54 -19.43 17.13 -0.39
C THR A 54 -20.08 15.79 -0.07
N PRO A 55 -19.33 14.68 0.09
CA PRO A 55 -19.91 13.43 0.54
C PRO A 55 -20.38 13.62 1.98
N THR A 56 -21.69 13.48 2.19
CA THR A 56 -22.24 13.33 3.54
C THR A 56 -21.94 11.90 3.97
N ILE A 57 -20.90 11.72 4.79
CA ILE A 57 -20.61 10.45 5.46
C ILE A 57 -21.68 10.29 6.55
N GLU A 58 -22.68 9.47 6.29
CA GLU A 58 -23.57 8.98 7.34
C GLU A 58 -22.75 8.00 8.19
N PRO A 59 -22.63 8.20 9.52
CA PRO A 59 -21.92 7.25 10.37
C PRO A 59 -22.68 5.94 10.37
N ILE A 60 -22.09 4.90 9.79
CA ILE A 60 -22.57 3.53 9.93
C ILE A 60 -22.35 3.18 11.41
N LEU A 61 -23.44 3.12 12.17
CA LEU A 61 -23.44 2.54 13.50
C LEU A 61 -23.08 1.07 13.33
N THR A 62 -21.86 0.71 13.74
CA THR A 62 -21.48 -0.68 13.97
C THR A 62 -22.40 -1.20 15.07
N GLU A 63 -23.44 -1.95 14.71
CA GLU A 63 -24.14 -2.79 15.68
C GLU A 63 -23.13 -3.83 16.17
N THR A 64 -22.52 -3.52 17.31
CA THR A 64 -21.88 -4.52 18.17
C THR A 64 -22.97 -5.54 18.48
N VAL A 65 -22.90 -6.71 17.84
CA VAL A 65 -23.68 -7.86 18.25
C VAL A 65 -23.27 -8.16 19.69
N GLU A 66 -24.10 -7.71 20.62
CA GLU A 66 -24.04 -8.05 22.03
C GLU A 66 -24.27 -9.57 22.10
N ALA A 67 -23.16 -10.30 22.21
CA ALA A 67 -23.17 -11.70 22.53
C ALA A 67 -23.95 -11.87 23.83
N ALA A 68 -25.07 -12.59 23.72
CA ALA A 68 -25.94 -12.91 24.83
C ALA A 68 -25.11 -13.37 26.03
N ALA A 69 -25.40 -12.76 27.18
CA ALA A 69 -24.82 -13.06 28.46
C ALA A 69 -24.92 -14.56 28.78
N GLU A 70 -23.78 -15.25 28.73
CA GLU A 70 -23.56 -16.41 29.58
C GLU A 70 -22.82 -15.96 30.84
N THR A 71 -23.37 -16.44 31.95
CA THR A 71 -23.02 -16.33 33.37
C THR A 71 -21.54 -16.05 33.69
N PRO A 72 -21.23 -15.21 34.71
CA PRO A 72 -19.86 -14.95 35.15
C PRO A 72 -19.31 -16.17 35.90
N GLU A 73 -18.73 -17.10 35.16
CA GLU A 73 -17.90 -18.14 35.75
C GLU A 73 -16.50 -17.56 35.95
N THR A 74 -16.03 -17.65 37.19
CA THR A 74 -14.70 -17.21 37.61
C THR A 74 -13.66 -17.85 36.69
N PRO A 75 -12.79 -17.09 35.99
CA PRO A 75 -11.85 -17.69 35.05
C PRO A 75 -10.74 -18.38 35.85
N GLU A 76 -10.93 -19.68 36.05
CA GLU A 76 -9.84 -20.60 36.39
C GLU A 76 -8.90 -20.59 35.18
N ALA A 77 -7.69 -20.04 35.38
CA ALA A 77 -6.65 -19.91 34.36
C ALA A 77 -6.13 -21.29 33.95
N THR A 78 -6.92 -21.99 33.13
CA THR A 78 -6.53 -23.23 32.47
C THR A 78 -6.18 -22.83 31.04
N GLY A 79 -4.88 -22.79 30.76
CA GLY A 79 -4.32 -22.34 29.48
C GLY A 79 -4.71 -23.22 28.30
N GLU A 80 -5.84 -22.91 27.69
CA GLU A 80 -6.18 -23.38 26.35
C GLU A 80 -5.35 -22.55 25.34
N PRO A 81 -4.63 -23.18 24.39
CA PRO A 81 -3.89 -22.47 23.35
C PRO A 81 -4.81 -21.47 22.65
N GLY A 82 -4.31 -20.24 22.55
CA GLY A 82 -5.12 -19.04 22.38
C GLY A 82 -5.82 -18.96 21.04
N LYS A 83 -7.05 -18.47 21.09
CA LYS A 83 -7.91 -18.31 19.92
C LYS A 83 -7.57 -17.00 19.22
N ALA A 84 -7.47 -17.03 17.89
CA ALA A 84 -7.41 -15.81 17.09
C ALA A 84 -8.70 -15.00 17.28
N PHE A 85 -8.59 -13.68 17.46
CA PHE A 85 -9.76 -12.80 17.53
C PHE A 85 -9.72 -11.73 16.45
N VAL A 86 -10.91 -11.29 16.02
CA VAL A 86 -11.06 -10.22 15.02
C VAL A 86 -10.80 -8.88 15.70
N VAL A 87 -9.84 -8.13 15.18
CA VAL A 87 -9.54 -6.76 15.60
C VAL A 87 -10.42 -5.77 14.84
N ALA A 88 -10.52 -5.96 13.53
CA ALA A 88 -11.30 -5.10 12.64
C ALA A 88 -11.70 -5.88 11.39
N GLN A 89 -12.87 -5.56 10.83
CA GLN A 89 -13.34 -6.14 9.58
C GLN A 89 -14.17 -5.14 8.78
N HIS A 90 -14.12 -5.25 7.46
CA HIS A 90 -14.99 -4.50 6.55
C HIS A 90 -15.31 -5.36 5.34
N GLN A 91 -16.55 -5.25 4.86
CA GLN A 91 -17.06 -5.98 3.71
C GLN A 91 -17.58 -5.00 2.66
N GLY A 92 -17.33 -5.33 1.40
CA GLY A 92 -17.87 -4.64 0.24
C GLY A 92 -18.64 -5.61 -0.63
N GLU A 93 -19.70 -5.13 -1.26
CA GLU A 93 -20.53 -5.88 -2.20
C GLU A 93 -20.83 -5.07 -3.46
N GLY A 94 -21.24 -5.75 -4.52
CA GLY A 94 -21.65 -5.16 -5.80
C GLY A 94 -20.69 -5.48 -6.95
N LEU A 95 -21.03 -4.99 -8.15
CA LEU A 95 -20.24 -5.22 -9.37
C LEU A 95 -18.78 -4.75 -9.22
N LEU A 96 -18.58 -3.67 -8.45
CA LEU A 96 -17.29 -3.19 -8.00
C LEU A 96 -17.29 -3.20 -6.47
N ALA A 97 -17.01 -4.36 -5.89
CA ALA A 97 -16.96 -4.52 -4.45
C ALA A 97 -15.68 -3.90 -3.89
N MET A 98 -15.81 -3.05 -2.87
CA MET A 98 -14.69 -2.38 -2.20
C MET A 98 -14.77 -2.58 -0.69
N ALA A 99 -13.67 -2.99 -0.07
CA ALA A 99 -13.56 -3.06 1.38
C ALA A 99 -12.37 -2.24 1.87
N ALA A 100 -12.60 -1.42 2.89
CA ALA A 100 -11.57 -0.56 3.44
C ALA A 100 -11.63 -0.53 4.97
N LEU A 101 -10.45 -0.59 5.59
CA LEU A 101 -10.22 -0.35 6.99
C LEU A 101 -9.26 0.83 7.11
N THR A 102 -9.64 1.86 7.86
CA THR A 102 -8.88 3.11 7.95
C THR A 102 -8.45 3.35 9.39
N LEU A 103 -7.17 3.63 9.61
CA LEU A 103 -6.60 4.00 10.91
C LEU A 103 -6.90 2.99 12.03
N VAL A 104 -6.82 1.69 11.73
CA VAL A 104 -6.98 0.63 12.74
C VAL A 104 -5.80 0.72 13.71
N GLN A 105 -6.08 1.03 14.98
CA GLN A 105 -5.08 1.07 16.04
C GLN A 105 -4.70 -0.36 16.44
N LEU A 106 -3.42 -0.68 16.37
CA LEU A 106 -2.86 -1.97 16.74
C LEU A 106 -2.00 -1.83 17.99
N THR A 107 -1.97 -2.88 18.81
CA THR A 107 -1.20 -2.88 20.06
C THR A 107 0.24 -3.31 19.78
N PRO A 108 1.26 -2.48 20.11
CA PRO A 108 2.66 -2.89 20.02
C PRO A 108 2.95 -4.19 20.77
N GLY A 109 3.82 -5.04 20.20
CA GLY A 109 4.21 -6.32 20.81
C GLY A 109 3.25 -7.48 20.53
N ARG A 110 2.11 -7.23 19.86
CA ARG A 110 1.17 -8.26 19.42
C ARG A 110 1.44 -8.71 17.98
N GLN A 111 0.96 -9.89 17.62
CA GLN A 111 1.06 -10.44 16.27
C GLN A 111 -0.29 -10.34 15.56
N TYR A 112 -0.26 -9.81 14.34
CA TYR A 112 -1.48 -9.62 13.54
C TYR A 112 -1.35 -10.26 12.16
N LEU A 113 -2.47 -10.74 11.66
CA LEU A 113 -2.65 -11.30 10.33
C LEU A 113 -3.73 -10.52 9.59
N VAL A 114 -3.45 -10.07 8.38
CA VAL A 114 -4.48 -9.56 7.47
C VAL A 114 -4.95 -10.71 6.60
N GLU A 115 -6.26 -10.79 6.44
CA GLU A 115 -6.91 -11.73 5.54
C GLU A 115 -7.87 -10.98 4.61
N VAL A 116 -7.83 -11.35 3.32
CA VAL A 116 -8.78 -10.88 2.31
C VAL A 116 -9.50 -12.08 1.72
N THR A 117 -10.83 -12.11 1.83
CA THR A 117 -11.69 -13.21 1.36
C THR A 117 -12.79 -12.72 0.43
N SER A 118 -13.41 -13.66 -0.29
CA SER A 118 -14.61 -13.43 -1.07
C SER A 118 -15.53 -14.65 -1.00
N ASN A 119 -16.83 -14.42 -0.89
CA ASN A 119 -17.84 -15.47 -0.98
C ASN A 119 -18.03 -15.99 -2.41
N ALA A 120 -17.52 -15.27 -3.42
CA ALA A 120 -17.49 -15.71 -4.80
C ALA A 120 -16.34 -16.70 -5.10
N GLY A 121 -15.56 -17.08 -4.08
CA GLY A 121 -14.40 -17.96 -4.22
C GLY A 121 -13.13 -17.18 -4.57
N ALA A 122 -12.39 -17.65 -5.58
CA ALA A 122 -11.15 -17.02 -6.00
C ALA A 122 -11.42 -15.86 -6.96
N VAL A 123 -11.27 -14.63 -6.48
CA VAL A 123 -11.41 -13.41 -7.28
C VAL A 123 -10.15 -12.57 -7.17
N ALA A 124 -9.70 -12.02 -8.30
CA ALA A 124 -8.59 -11.08 -8.32
C ALA A 124 -9.02 -9.77 -7.64
N PHE A 125 -8.10 -9.17 -6.88
CA PHE A 125 -8.32 -7.86 -6.27
C PHE A 125 -7.06 -6.99 -6.40
N THR A 126 -7.28 -5.68 -6.39
CA THR A 126 -6.21 -4.69 -6.30
C THR A 126 -6.47 -3.74 -5.15
N GLY A 127 -5.45 -3.03 -4.70
CA GLY A 127 -5.60 -2.13 -3.57
C GLY A 127 -4.30 -1.50 -3.11
N SER A 128 -4.32 -1.02 -1.88
CA SER A 128 -3.14 -0.55 -1.19
C SER A 128 -3.30 -0.71 0.32
N TYR A 129 -2.18 -0.68 1.03
CA TYR A 129 -2.19 -0.53 2.46
C TYR A 129 -1.19 0.54 2.90
N SER A 130 -1.43 1.07 4.10
CA SER A 130 -0.49 1.92 4.82
C SER A 130 -0.28 1.36 6.22
N ASN A 131 0.97 1.36 6.65
CA ASN A 131 1.42 0.81 7.91
C ASN A 131 2.24 1.89 8.62
N GLY A 132 1.63 2.57 9.58
CA GLY A 132 2.20 3.73 10.26
C GLY A 132 2.50 3.43 11.71
N ALA A 133 3.67 3.82 12.21
CA ALA A 133 4.01 3.70 13.62
C ALA A 133 4.82 4.90 14.10
N VAL A 134 4.82 5.12 15.42
CA VAL A 134 5.68 6.12 16.07
C VAL A 134 6.73 5.38 16.89
N ASP A 135 8.01 5.73 16.74
CA ASP A 135 9.09 5.11 17.50
C ASP A 135 9.17 5.63 18.96
N ALA A 136 10.16 5.18 19.72
CA ALA A 136 10.39 5.63 21.10
C ALA A 136 10.79 7.11 21.20
N ASN A 137 11.27 7.73 20.12
CA ASN A 137 11.66 9.14 20.07
C ASN A 137 10.49 10.05 19.63
N GLY A 138 9.32 9.48 19.35
CA GLY A 138 8.18 10.23 18.83
C GLY A 138 8.24 10.48 17.32
N LEU A 139 9.15 9.82 16.59
CA LEU A 139 9.27 9.99 15.14
C LEU A 139 8.27 9.07 14.41
N PRO A 140 7.40 9.62 13.55
CA PRO A 140 6.49 8.80 12.76
C PRO A 140 7.24 8.15 11.59
N LEU A 141 6.98 6.87 11.37
CA LEU A 141 7.38 6.14 10.17
C LEU A 141 6.14 5.56 9.48
N LEU A 142 6.14 5.62 8.16
CA LEU A 142 5.03 5.18 7.33
C LEU A 142 5.57 4.33 6.18
N ASP A 143 5.07 3.10 6.08
CA ASP A 143 5.26 2.24 4.91
C ASP A 143 3.94 2.16 4.13
N THR A 144 4.00 2.31 2.80
CA THR A 144 2.83 2.21 1.91
C THR A 144 3.16 1.32 0.74
N GLN A 145 2.24 0.40 0.41
CA GLN A 145 2.46 -0.53 -0.69
C GLN A 145 1.17 -0.77 -1.46
N LEU A 146 1.33 -1.02 -2.76
CA LEU A 146 0.25 -1.47 -3.63
C LEU A 146 0.03 -2.97 -3.47
N LEU A 147 -1.22 -3.38 -3.57
CA LEU A 147 -1.64 -4.78 -3.49
C LEU A 147 -2.23 -5.23 -4.82
N SER A 148 -1.85 -6.43 -5.25
CA SER A 148 -2.48 -7.16 -6.35
C SER A 148 -2.37 -8.65 -6.05
N ASN A 149 -3.50 -9.32 -5.83
CA ASN A 149 -3.53 -10.74 -5.48
C ASN A 149 -4.89 -11.38 -5.81
N THR A 150 -5.11 -12.63 -5.42
CA THR A 150 -6.37 -13.38 -5.58
C THR A 150 -6.85 -13.89 -4.21
N THR A 151 -8.16 -13.85 -3.95
CA THR A 151 -8.73 -14.38 -2.70
C THR A 151 -8.69 -15.92 -2.67
N PRO A 152 -8.56 -16.55 -1.47
CA PRO A 152 -8.19 -15.92 -0.22
C PRO A 152 -6.70 -15.55 -0.20
N ALA A 153 -6.38 -14.37 0.34
CA ALA A 153 -5.00 -13.93 0.55
C ALA A 153 -4.76 -13.64 2.04
N ARG A 154 -3.59 -14.03 2.55
CA ARG A 154 -3.21 -13.85 3.95
C ARG A 154 -1.76 -13.42 4.07
N TRP A 155 -1.48 -12.49 4.98
CA TRP A 155 -0.11 -12.09 5.31
C TRP A 155 -0.04 -11.54 6.74
N THR A 156 1.11 -11.74 7.37
CA THR A 156 1.41 -11.14 8.67
C THR A 156 1.78 -9.68 8.50
N ILE A 157 1.38 -8.83 9.43
CA ILE A 157 1.81 -7.43 9.48
C ILE A 157 2.72 -7.22 10.68
N GLN A 158 3.75 -6.40 10.49
CA GLN A 158 4.69 -5.99 11.52
C GLN A 158 4.81 -4.47 11.52
N PRO A 159 5.06 -3.83 12.66
CA PRO A 159 5.28 -2.40 12.67
C PRO A 159 6.53 -2.05 11.85
N PRO A 160 6.56 -0.90 11.16
CA PRO A 160 7.70 -0.49 10.34
C PRO A 160 8.92 -0.09 11.19
N VAL A 161 8.77 0.01 12.51
CA VAL A 161 9.85 0.26 13.48
C VAL A 161 9.85 -0.80 14.58
N ALA A 162 11.02 -1.07 15.15
CA ALA A 162 11.13 -1.92 16.34
C ALA A 162 10.57 -1.20 17.57
N ALA A 163 9.81 -1.92 18.41
CA ALA A 163 9.23 -1.42 19.66
C ALA A 163 8.49 -0.06 19.50
N PRO A 164 7.45 0.01 18.65
CA PRO A 164 6.71 1.25 18.45
C PRO A 164 5.96 1.67 19.72
N THR A 165 5.79 2.98 19.91
CA THR A 165 4.93 3.56 20.95
C THR A 165 3.47 3.62 20.51
N SER A 166 3.21 3.73 19.21
CA SER A 166 1.89 3.58 18.59
C SER A 166 2.00 2.91 17.23
N TRP A 167 0.95 2.19 16.82
CA TRP A 167 0.90 1.47 15.55
C TRP A 167 -0.50 1.55 14.95
N THR A 168 -0.58 1.95 13.69
CA THR A 168 -1.80 2.05 12.90
C THR A 168 -1.65 1.32 11.57
N TYR A 169 -2.75 0.72 11.12
CA TYR A 169 -2.82 0.06 9.83
C TYR A 169 -4.07 0.51 9.07
N SER A 170 -3.92 0.79 7.78
CA SER A 170 -5.05 1.02 6.88
C SER A 170 -4.89 0.16 5.64
N ILE A 171 -5.99 -0.30 5.07
CA ILE A 171 -6.01 -1.11 3.86
C ILE A 171 -7.29 -0.81 3.10
N SER A 172 -7.18 -0.74 1.77
CA SER A 172 -8.30 -0.65 0.86
C SER A 172 -8.08 -1.64 -0.28
N VAL A 173 -9.07 -2.46 -0.55
CA VAL A 173 -9.07 -3.43 -1.66
C VAL A 173 -10.36 -3.34 -2.46
N GLN A 174 -10.25 -3.64 -3.75
CA GLN A 174 -11.37 -3.65 -4.68
C GLN A 174 -11.29 -4.84 -5.62
N THR A 175 -12.45 -5.34 -6.03
CA THR A 175 -12.59 -6.43 -6.99
C THR A 175 -13.82 -6.23 -7.87
N THR A 176 -13.81 -6.82 -9.07
CA THR A 176 -14.97 -6.91 -9.96
C THR A 176 -15.85 -8.14 -9.68
N GLY A 177 -15.62 -8.84 -8.56
CA GLY A 177 -16.16 -10.16 -8.24
C GLY A 177 -17.35 -10.21 -7.28
N GLY A 178 -18.13 -9.15 -7.12
CA GLY A 178 -19.39 -9.19 -6.36
C GLY A 178 -19.26 -8.98 -4.84
N HIS A 179 -18.25 -9.57 -4.21
CA HIS A 179 -18.04 -9.48 -2.76
C HIS A 179 -16.56 -9.50 -2.41
N ILE A 180 -16.15 -8.70 -1.43
CA ILE A 180 -14.80 -8.76 -0.83
C ILE A 180 -14.87 -8.40 0.65
N GLN A 181 -14.14 -9.12 1.48
CA GLN A 181 -14.02 -8.84 2.91
C GLN A 181 -12.55 -8.74 3.28
N VAL A 182 -12.21 -7.75 4.10
CA VAL A 182 -10.91 -7.62 4.75
C VAL A 182 -11.10 -7.81 6.25
N THR A 183 -10.26 -8.65 6.84
CA THR A 183 -10.26 -8.91 8.28
C THR A 183 -8.84 -8.79 8.82
N ILE A 184 -8.68 -8.09 9.93
CA ILE A 184 -7.43 -8.05 10.71
C ILE A 184 -7.65 -8.93 11.94
N TRP A 185 -6.83 -9.96 12.06
CA TRP A 185 -6.83 -10.91 13.17
C TRP A 185 -5.68 -10.61 14.11
N ASP A 186 -5.93 -10.70 15.41
CA ASP A 186 -4.88 -10.84 16.42
C ASP A 186 -4.63 -12.33 16.63
N VAL A 187 -3.39 -12.73 16.40
CA VAL A 187 -2.96 -14.14 16.44
C VAL A 187 -1.87 -14.36 17.48
N THR A 188 -1.71 -13.42 18.42
CA THR A 188 -0.62 -13.42 19.42
C THR A 188 -0.58 -14.71 20.23
N ASP A 189 -1.75 -15.24 20.60
CA ASP A 189 -1.86 -16.37 21.52
C ASP A 189 -2.05 -17.71 20.80
N VAL A 190 -2.01 -17.75 19.46
CA VAL A 190 -2.33 -18.95 18.65
C VAL A 190 -1.14 -19.92 18.51
N ALA A 191 0.03 -19.56 19.06
CA ALA A 191 1.29 -20.30 18.90
C ALA A 191 1.54 -21.38 19.96
#